data_AF-A0A1I4RQE3-F1
#
_entry.id   AF-A0A1I4RQE3-F1
#
_cell.length_a   1.000
_cell.length_b   1.000
_cell.length_c   1.000
_cell.angle_alpha   90.00
_cell.angle_beta   90.00
_cell.angle_gamma   90.00
#
_symmetry.space_group_name_H-M   'P 1'
#
loop_
_entity.id
_entity.type
_entity.pdbx_description
1 polymer ?
#
loop_
_entity_poly.entity_id
_entity_poly.type
_entity_poly.pdbx_seq_one_letter_code
_entity_poly.pdbx_strand_id
1 'polypeptide(L)'
;MHTRQRPQSCGDNDTGPTLPAGARLPINRCNLPAVILGSLTYQRHPAPLLLDGLADLHRDLWRHLDTLDDPALRAEDFMAWMRGQFCLDDPAACGLTGPGGREKADYRRLVRGWGFNPDGREAAVIKGWVESRFGLVTRFHRGPLQEAAGEAYARFLHERTSGLCNTNALEAQLDLLYGFCQYELARRHPGRTHLTLHRGVNRLEEHEVLSRPARDRAVLLLNNVNAFSRVRERADEFGDSILTARIPMTKVCCFQDLLPGLLRGEGEHLVLGGLCEVTVTTL
;
A
#
# COMPACT_ATOMS: atom_id res chain seq x y z
N MET A 1 -46.70 -18.95 34.02
CA MET A 1 -45.80 -19.71 33.14
C MET A 1 -45.31 -18.79 32.04
N HIS A 2 -44.09 -18.24 32.16
CA HIS A 2 -43.47 -17.40 31.15
C HIS A 2 -42.55 -18.26 30.28
N THR A 3 -42.93 -18.47 29.04
CA THR A 3 -42.11 -19.15 28.03
C THR A 3 -41.10 -18.14 27.50
N ARG A 4 -39.85 -18.21 27.97
CA ARG A 4 -38.74 -17.44 27.39
C ARG A 4 -38.49 -17.92 25.96
N GLN A 5 -38.77 -17.08 24.97
CA GLN A 5 -38.24 -17.26 23.62
C GLN A 5 -36.72 -17.10 23.67
N ARG A 6 -36.00 -18.11 23.17
CA ARG A 6 -34.55 -18.03 22.96
C ARG A 6 -34.28 -17.00 21.86
N PRO A 7 -33.28 -16.11 22.01
CA PRO A 7 -32.86 -15.29 20.88
C PRO A 7 -32.32 -16.21 19.78
N GLN A 8 -32.82 -15.98 18.57
CA GLN A 8 -32.30 -16.59 17.35
C GLN A 8 -30.81 -16.28 17.26
N SER A 9 -29.99 -17.33 17.11
CA SER A 9 -28.58 -17.21 16.80
C SER A 9 -28.44 -16.45 15.48
N CYS A 10 -27.78 -15.29 15.51
CA CYS A 10 -27.23 -14.69 14.29
C CYS A 10 -26.36 -15.76 13.62
N GLY A 11 -26.67 -16.04 12.35
CA GLY A 11 -26.03 -17.10 11.58
C GLY A 11 -24.52 -16.93 11.55
N ASP A 12 -23.84 -18.00 11.91
CA ASP A 12 -22.43 -18.20 11.69
C ASP A 12 -22.15 -18.42 10.18
N ASN A 13 -20.89 -18.23 9.80
CA ASN A 13 -20.25 -18.56 8.52
C ASN A 13 -20.10 -17.47 7.45
N ASP A 14 -19.34 -16.42 7.78
CA ASP A 14 -18.22 -16.04 6.89
C ASP A 14 -16.91 -16.49 7.56
N THR A 15 -16.65 -17.81 7.53
CA THR A 15 -15.42 -18.44 8.06
C THR A 15 -14.21 -18.24 7.13
N GLY A 16 -14.19 -17.15 6.36
CA GLY A 16 -13.00 -16.75 5.62
C GLY A 16 -11.84 -16.52 6.59
N PRO A 17 -10.59 -16.87 6.23
CA PRO A 17 -9.45 -16.57 7.08
C PRO A 17 -9.42 -15.07 7.39
N THR A 18 -9.52 -14.76 8.68
CA THR A 18 -9.37 -13.40 9.20
C THR A 18 -7.89 -13.02 9.22
N LEU A 19 -7.58 -11.74 9.13
CA LEU A 19 -6.19 -11.28 9.24
C LEU A 19 -5.62 -11.68 10.63
N PRO A 20 -4.51 -12.43 10.70
CA PRO A 20 -3.95 -12.87 11.97
C PRO A 20 -3.66 -11.71 12.92
N ALA A 21 -3.82 -11.92 14.23
CA ALA A 21 -3.60 -10.87 15.23
C ALA A 21 -2.20 -10.25 15.15
N GLY A 22 -1.17 -11.07 14.92
CA GLY A 22 0.22 -10.62 14.73
C GLY A 22 0.51 -9.92 13.39
N ALA A 23 -0.50 -9.74 12.54
CA ALA A 23 -0.38 -9.05 11.25
C ALA A 23 -1.10 -7.69 11.23
N ARG A 24 -1.63 -7.25 12.38
CA ARG A 24 -2.40 -6.00 12.49
C ARG A 24 -2.09 -5.20 13.75
N LEU A 25 -2.09 -3.88 13.60
CA LEU A 25 -2.09 -2.93 14.71
C LEU A 25 -3.53 -2.72 15.21
N PRO A 26 -3.70 -2.38 16.50
CA PRO A 26 -5.02 -2.12 17.08
C PRO A 26 -5.63 -0.80 16.62
N ILE A 27 -4.80 0.13 16.13
CA ILE A 27 -5.20 1.47 15.66
C ILE A 27 -4.52 1.72 14.31
N ASN A 28 -5.26 2.35 13.40
CA ASN A 28 -4.78 2.85 12.13
C ASN A 28 -5.55 4.14 11.75
N ARG A 29 -5.07 4.88 10.75
CA ARG A 29 -5.57 6.23 10.39
C ARG A 29 -6.37 6.22 9.08
N CYS A 30 -7.31 5.29 8.99
CA CYS A 30 -8.25 5.22 7.88
C CYS A 30 -9.61 4.69 8.35
N ASN A 31 -10.63 4.85 7.52
CA ASN A 31 -12.03 4.54 7.84
C ASN A 31 -12.36 3.05 8.10
N LEU A 32 -11.40 2.14 7.95
CA LEU A 32 -11.58 0.70 8.15
C LEU A 32 -10.47 0.15 9.05
N PRO A 33 -10.78 -0.75 10.01
CA PRO A 33 -9.77 -1.38 10.83
C PRO A 33 -8.93 -2.37 10.00
N ALA A 34 -7.66 -2.52 10.37
CA ALA A 34 -6.71 -3.43 9.71
C ALA A 34 -7.24 -4.86 9.52
N VAL A 35 -8.00 -5.38 10.50
CA VAL A 35 -8.59 -6.73 10.43
C VAL A 35 -9.57 -6.90 9.27
N ILE A 36 -10.29 -5.83 8.91
CA ILE A 36 -11.24 -5.85 7.79
C ILE A 36 -10.47 -5.65 6.49
N LEU A 37 -9.70 -4.58 6.34
CA LEU A 37 -9.04 -4.26 5.05
C LEU A 37 -7.99 -5.30 4.64
N GLY A 38 -7.35 -5.98 5.59
CA GLY A 38 -6.40 -7.05 5.32
C GLY A 38 -7.03 -8.44 5.18
N SER A 39 -8.36 -8.57 5.19
CA SER A 39 -9.07 -9.85 5.05
C SER A 39 -9.33 -10.27 3.60
N LEU A 40 -9.67 -11.55 3.40
CA LEU A 40 -10.18 -12.04 2.11
C LEU A 40 -11.57 -11.50 1.78
N THR A 41 -12.41 -11.23 2.78
CA THR A 41 -13.74 -10.63 2.56
C THR A 41 -13.59 -9.26 1.91
N TYR A 42 -12.65 -8.43 2.39
CA TYR A 42 -12.34 -7.15 1.73
C TYR A 42 -11.70 -7.34 0.34
N GLN A 43 -10.86 -8.36 0.15
CA GLN A 43 -10.34 -8.67 -1.19
C GLN A 43 -11.45 -8.99 -2.19
N ARG A 44 -12.56 -9.61 -1.76
CA ARG A 44 -13.69 -9.96 -2.63
C ARG A 44 -14.70 -8.82 -2.78
N HIS A 45 -14.91 -8.07 -1.70
CA HIS A 45 -15.93 -7.03 -1.57
C HIS A 45 -15.30 -5.76 -0.99
N PRO A 46 -14.46 -5.05 -1.77
CA PRO A 46 -13.78 -3.87 -1.26
C PRO A 46 -14.77 -2.72 -1.06
N ALA A 47 -14.57 -1.98 0.02
CA ALA A 47 -15.22 -0.70 0.27
C ALA A 47 -14.24 0.45 0.00
N PRO A 48 -14.72 1.70 -0.15
CA PRO A 48 -13.85 2.87 -0.20
C PRO A 48 -12.92 2.92 1.02
N LEU A 49 -11.62 3.14 0.77
CA LEU A 49 -10.60 3.25 1.80
C LEU A 49 -10.14 4.71 1.86
N LEU A 50 -10.46 5.38 2.96
CA LEU A 50 -10.31 6.82 3.13
C LEU A 50 -9.32 7.08 4.27
N LEU A 51 -8.24 7.80 3.99
CA LEU A 51 -7.29 8.25 5.01
C LEU A 51 -7.87 9.44 5.79
N ASP A 52 -7.61 9.46 7.09
CA ASP A 52 -8.16 10.48 7.99
C ASP A 52 -7.73 11.90 7.57
N GLY A 53 -8.71 12.80 7.45
CA GLY A 53 -8.48 14.23 7.16
C GLY A 53 -8.01 14.56 5.74
N LEU A 54 -7.67 13.57 4.90
CA LEU A 54 -7.06 13.82 3.59
C LEU A 54 -8.00 14.59 2.63
N ALA A 55 -9.27 14.19 2.58
CA ALA A 55 -10.27 14.83 1.72
C ALA A 55 -10.54 16.28 2.13
N ASP A 56 -10.55 16.57 3.44
CA ASP A 56 -10.81 17.90 3.97
C ASP A 56 -9.61 18.83 3.85
N LEU A 57 -8.40 18.35 4.18
CA LEU A 57 -7.16 19.13 4.10
C LEU A 57 -6.79 19.56 2.68
N HIS A 58 -7.21 18.78 1.67
CA HIS A 58 -6.90 19.03 0.26
C HIS A 58 -8.15 19.23 -0.59
N ARG A 59 -9.24 19.70 0.01
CA ARG A 59 -10.52 19.95 -0.68
C ARG A 59 -10.37 20.81 -1.94
N ASP A 60 -9.56 21.86 -1.87
CA ASP A 60 -9.38 22.79 -2.98
C ASP A 60 -8.63 22.15 -4.15
N LEU A 61 -7.65 21.28 -3.87
CA LEU A 61 -7.00 20.46 -4.89
C LEU A 61 -8.02 19.58 -5.61
N TRP A 62 -8.86 18.84 -4.86
CA TRP A 62 -9.82 17.92 -5.48
C TRP A 62 -10.84 18.67 -6.35
N ARG A 63 -11.37 19.79 -5.85
CA ARG A 63 -12.26 20.66 -6.63
C ARG A 63 -11.60 21.19 -7.90
N HIS A 64 -10.32 21.57 -7.82
CA HIS A 64 -9.55 22.01 -8.97
C HIS A 64 -9.37 20.90 -10.01
N LEU A 65 -8.94 19.71 -9.57
CA LEU A 65 -8.74 18.56 -10.46
C LEU A 65 -10.05 18.11 -11.13
N ASP A 66 -11.20 18.28 -10.47
CA ASP A 66 -12.51 17.99 -11.06
C ASP A 66 -12.83 18.84 -12.29
N THR A 67 -12.22 20.02 -12.43
CA THR A 67 -12.37 20.89 -13.61
C THR A 67 -11.52 20.48 -14.81
N LEU A 68 -10.64 19.49 -14.63
CA LEU A 68 -9.67 19.07 -15.64
C LEU A 68 -10.02 17.69 -16.22
N ASP A 69 -10.25 17.63 -17.54
CA ASP A 69 -10.55 16.37 -18.23
C ASP A 69 -9.30 15.58 -18.62
N ASP A 70 -8.20 16.26 -18.94
CA ASP A 70 -6.96 15.62 -19.38
C ASP A 70 -6.18 15.02 -18.18
N PRO A 71 -5.93 13.70 -18.15
CA PRO A 71 -5.11 13.07 -17.11
C PRO A 71 -3.67 13.62 -17.03
N ALA A 72 -3.09 14.07 -18.14
CA ALA A 72 -1.75 14.66 -18.15
C ALA A 72 -1.74 16.00 -17.41
N LEU A 73 -2.73 16.88 -17.67
CA LEU A 73 -2.88 18.15 -16.95
C LEU A 73 -3.17 17.92 -15.46
N ARG A 74 -4.01 16.94 -15.11
CA ARG A 74 -4.24 16.59 -13.69
C ARG A 74 -2.97 16.14 -12.99
N ALA A 75 -2.13 15.34 -13.66
CA ALA A 75 -0.84 14.93 -13.11
C ALA A 75 0.12 16.12 -12.94
N GLU A 76 0.17 17.03 -13.91
CA GLU A 76 0.99 18.26 -13.83
C GLU A 76 0.56 19.15 -12.65
N ASP A 77 -0.73 19.44 -12.55
CA ASP A 77 -1.28 20.32 -11.51
C ASP A 77 -1.20 19.68 -10.13
N PHE A 78 -1.39 18.36 -10.02
CA PHE A 78 -1.09 17.62 -8.79
C PHE A 78 0.37 17.78 -8.37
N MET A 79 1.32 17.63 -9.32
CA MET A 79 2.73 17.80 -9.00
C MET A 79 3.05 19.25 -8.61
N ALA A 80 2.41 20.25 -9.22
CA ALA A 80 2.55 21.65 -8.82
C ALA A 80 2.01 21.90 -7.41
N TRP A 81 0.85 21.33 -7.08
CA TRP A 81 0.29 21.36 -5.73
C TRP A 81 1.25 20.75 -4.70
N MET A 82 1.80 19.57 -4.99
CA MET A 82 2.79 18.92 -4.12
C MET A 82 4.01 19.82 -3.86
N ARG A 83 4.52 20.51 -4.90
CA ARG A 83 5.68 21.42 -4.76
C ARG A 83 5.36 22.61 -3.86
N GLY A 84 4.19 23.23 -4.02
CA GLY A 84 3.74 24.35 -3.19
C GLY A 84 3.44 23.93 -1.75
N GLN A 85 2.61 22.89 -1.57
CA GLN A 85 2.13 22.44 -0.26
C GLN A 85 3.26 21.98 0.68
N PHE A 86 4.32 21.37 0.12
CA PHE A 86 5.43 20.80 0.88
C PHE A 86 6.75 21.54 0.64
N CYS A 87 6.71 22.77 0.11
CA CYS A 87 7.90 23.57 -0.20
C CYS A 87 9.01 22.77 -0.92
N LEU A 88 8.68 21.91 -1.89
CA LEU A 88 9.66 20.98 -2.46
C LEU A 88 10.77 21.70 -3.26
N ASP A 89 10.45 22.87 -3.82
CA ASP A 89 11.39 23.69 -4.59
C ASP A 89 12.15 24.71 -3.70
N ASP A 90 11.59 25.08 -2.53
CA ASP A 90 12.23 25.95 -1.54
C ASP A 90 12.07 25.42 -0.11
N PRO A 91 12.81 24.36 0.25
CA PRO A 91 12.72 23.75 1.59
C PRO A 91 13.00 24.72 2.74
N ALA A 92 13.77 25.79 2.49
CA ALA A 92 14.09 26.80 3.50
C ALA A 92 12.84 27.57 3.94
N ALA A 93 11.86 27.79 3.05
CA ALA A 93 10.57 28.40 3.37
C ALA A 93 9.77 27.60 4.41
N CYS A 94 9.99 26.29 4.48
CA CYS A 94 9.40 25.39 5.47
C CYS A 94 10.34 25.12 6.67
N GLY A 95 11.40 25.92 6.85
CA GLY A 95 12.33 25.80 7.98
C GLY A 95 13.31 24.64 7.90
N LEU A 96 13.40 23.95 6.75
CA LEU A 96 14.41 22.92 6.51
C LEU A 96 15.76 23.55 6.16
N THR A 97 16.36 24.22 7.15
CA THR A 97 17.64 24.91 7.04
C THR A 97 18.67 24.26 7.97
N GLY A 98 19.86 23.94 7.47
CA GLY A 98 20.98 23.50 8.29
C GLY A 98 21.79 22.32 7.74
N PRO A 99 22.97 22.05 8.31
CA PRO A 99 23.80 20.92 7.93
C PRO A 99 23.09 19.59 8.20
N GLY A 100 23.03 18.72 7.19
CA GLY A 100 22.34 17.42 7.29
C GLY A 100 20.84 17.46 6.97
N GLY A 101 20.34 18.57 6.43
CA GLY A 101 19.04 18.62 5.76
C GLY A 101 18.96 17.60 4.62
N ARG A 102 17.80 16.95 4.48
CA ARG A 102 17.54 16.00 3.39
C ARG A 102 16.49 16.58 2.46
N GLU A 103 16.73 17.77 1.92
CA GLU A 103 15.76 18.47 1.07
C GLU A 103 15.32 17.67 -0.15
N LYS A 104 16.19 16.80 -0.67
CA LYS A 104 15.87 15.91 -1.80
C LYS A 104 15.13 14.64 -1.39
N ALA A 105 14.67 14.50 -0.15
CA ALA A 105 13.86 13.39 0.31
C ALA A 105 12.38 13.76 0.23
N ASP A 106 11.79 13.45 -0.93
CA ASP A 106 10.37 13.63 -1.23
C ASP A 106 9.68 12.29 -1.55
N TYR A 107 8.38 12.32 -1.77
CA TYR A 107 7.60 11.13 -2.16
C TYR A 107 8.15 10.44 -3.42
N ARG A 108 8.66 11.20 -4.40
CA ARG A 108 9.21 10.64 -5.65
C ARG A 108 10.46 9.83 -5.36
N ARG A 109 11.34 10.32 -4.49
CA ARG A 109 12.52 9.59 -4.04
C ARG A 109 12.15 8.35 -3.25
N LEU A 110 11.13 8.41 -2.40
CA LEU A 110 10.65 7.23 -1.67
C LEU A 110 10.18 6.14 -2.64
N VAL A 111 9.31 6.48 -3.59
CA VAL A 111 8.74 5.51 -4.54
C VAL A 111 9.80 4.97 -5.49
N ARG A 112 10.73 5.80 -5.97
CA ARG A 112 11.87 5.32 -6.78
C ARG A 112 12.82 4.45 -5.97
N GLY A 113 13.08 4.82 -4.72
CA GLY A 113 13.92 4.04 -3.81
C GLY A 113 13.32 2.67 -3.52
N TRP A 114 12.00 2.58 -3.39
CA TRP A 114 11.27 1.31 -3.33
C TRP A 114 11.50 0.45 -4.57
N GLY A 115 11.28 1.01 -5.77
CA GLY A 115 11.45 0.27 -7.02
C GLY A 115 12.89 -0.20 -7.26
N PHE A 116 13.88 0.49 -6.67
CA PHE A 116 15.28 0.07 -6.72
C PHE A 116 15.63 -0.99 -5.67
N ASN A 117 15.20 -0.80 -4.43
CA ASN A 117 15.49 -1.72 -3.33
C ASN A 117 14.32 -1.76 -2.33
N PRO A 118 13.45 -2.78 -2.37
CA PRO A 118 12.31 -2.93 -1.44
C PRO A 118 12.75 -3.25 0.00
N ASP A 119 14.04 -3.46 0.23
CA ASP A 119 14.68 -3.61 1.54
C ASP A 119 15.61 -2.44 1.88
N GLY A 120 15.54 -1.33 1.12
CA GLY A 120 16.27 -0.10 1.39
C GLY A 120 15.58 0.81 2.40
N ARG A 121 16.26 1.89 2.78
CA ARG A 121 15.77 2.91 3.72
C ARG A 121 14.45 3.54 3.26
N GLU A 122 14.35 3.89 1.98
CA GLU A 122 13.15 4.46 1.38
C GLU A 122 11.95 3.48 1.48
N ALA A 123 12.20 2.18 1.31
CA ALA A 123 11.19 1.15 1.53
C ALA A 123 10.81 0.98 3.00
N ALA A 124 11.75 1.15 3.94
CA ALA A 124 11.45 1.15 5.38
C ALA A 124 10.47 2.28 5.76
N VAL A 125 10.63 3.47 5.15
CA VAL A 125 9.71 4.59 5.34
C VAL A 125 8.31 4.25 4.81
N ILE A 126 8.19 3.70 3.60
CA ILE A 126 6.89 3.32 3.02
C ILE A 126 6.21 2.22 3.84
N LYS A 127 6.95 1.20 4.26
CA LYS A 127 6.45 0.13 5.15
C LYS A 127 5.94 0.71 6.48
N GLY A 128 6.68 1.65 7.07
CA GLY A 128 6.25 2.36 8.27
C GLY A 128 5.03 3.27 8.08
N TRP A 129 4.92 3.92 6.93
CA TRP A 129 3.73 4.69 6.53
C TRP A 129 2.51 3.77 6.44
N VAL A 130 2.63 2.60 5.79
CA VAL A 130 1.54 1.63 5.68
C VAL A 130 1.09 1.11 7.04
N GLU A 131 2.03 0.79 7.94
CA GLU A 131 1.71 0.44 9.33
C GLU A 131 0.88 1.54 9.98
N SER A 132 1.31 2.80 9.86
CA SER A 132 0.64 3.92 10.49
C SER A 132 -0.77 4.20 9.94
N ARG A 133 -0.98 4.06 8.62
CA ARG A 133 -2.23 4.47 7.95
C ARG A 133 -3.25 3.35 7.90
N PHE A 134 -2.80 2.15 7.56
CA PHE A 134 -3.67 0.99 7.32
C PHE A 134 -3.57 -0.07 8.41
N GLY A 135 -2.64 0.06 9.37
CA GLY A 135 -2.48 -0.86 10.49
C GLY A 135 -1.99 -2.25 10.09
N LEU A 136 -1.50 -2.42 8.85
CA LEU A 136 -0.92 -3.67 8.38
C LEU A 136 0.56 -3.74 8.82
N VAL A 137 0.89 -4.74 9.63
CA VAL A 137 2.23 -4.89 10.22
C VAL A 137 3.25 -5.29 9.16
N THR A 138 4.42 -4.66 9.17
CA THR A 138 5.55 -5.06 8.31
C THR A 138 6.04 -6.44 8.76
N ARG A 139 6.05 -7.40 7.84
CA ARG A 139 6.49 -8.77 8.12
C ARG A 139 7.91 -9.07 7.65
N PHE A 140 8.42 -8.27 6.72
CA PHE A 140 9.75 -8.46 6.14
C PHE A 140 10.44 -7.14 5.79
N HIS A 141 11.69 -6.99 6.22
CA HIS A 141 12.61 -5.95 5.78
C HIS A 141 14.06 -6.39 6.03
N ARG A 142 14.79 -6.74 4.96
CA ARG A 142 16.12 -7.39 5.04
C ARG A 142 16.12 -8.70 5.87
N GLY A 143 14.96 -9.33 6.01
CA GLY A 143 14.74 -10.47 6.90
C GLY A 143 13.34 -10.45 7.53
N PRO A 144 12.85 -11.60 8.04
CA PRO A 144 11.57 -11.68 8.73
C PRO A 144 11.53 -10.83 10.01
N LEU A 145 10.40 -10.18 10.27
CA LEU A 145 10.17 -9.31 11.44
C LEU A 145 9.22 -9.95 12.47
N GLN A 146 9.29 -11.27 12.65
CA GLN A 146 8.35 -12.03 13.49
C GLN A 146 8.41 -11.65 14.98
N GLU A 147 9.56 -11.18 15.45
CA GLU A 147 9.79 -10.78 16.84
C GLU A 147 9.93 -9.27 16.97
N ALA A 148 9.02 -8.63 17.71
CA ALA A 148 8.98 -7.18 17.92
C ALA A 148 10.19 -6.60 18.68
N ALA A 149 11.14 -7.44 19.12
CA ALA A 149 12.36 -7.03 19.81
C ALA A 149 13.64 -7.65 19.20
N GLY A 150 13.53 -8.29 18.03
CA GLY A 150 14.69 -8.88 17.34
C GLY A 150 15.56 -7.83 16.65
N GLU A 151 16.81 -8.20 16.34
CA GLU A 151 17.77 -7.33 15.63
C GLU A 151 17.24 -6.83 14.27
N ALA A 152 16.49 -7.69 13.55
CA ALA A 152 15.86 -7.32 12.28
C ALA A 152 14.83 -6.21 12.45
N TYR A 153 14.04 -6.26 13.53
CA TYR A 153 13.06 -5.22 13.85
C TYR A 153 13.74 -3.92 14.29
N ALA A 154 14.78 -4.00 15.12
CA ALA A 154 15.57 -2.83 15.49
C ALA A 154 16.20 -2.14 14.27
N ARG A 155 16.73 -2.92 13.33
CA ARG A 155 17.26 -2.41 12.04
C ARG A 155 16.17 -1.74 11.21
N PHE A 156 15.01 -2.37 11.06
CA PHE A 156 13.87 -1.78 10.35
C PHE A 156 13.46 -0.44 10.96
N LEU A 157 13.31 -0.37 12.29
CA LEU A 157 12.98 0.87 12.99
C LEU A 157 14.05 1.94 12.81
N HIS A 158 15.33 1.56 12.87
CA HIS A 158 16.44 2.48 12.63
C HIS A 158 16.37 3.04 11.20
N GLU A 159 16.20 2.21 10.17
CA GLU A 159 16.12 2.65 8.77
C GLU A 159 14.89 3.53 8.52
N ARG A 160 13.72 3.16 9.06
CA ARG A 160 12.50 3.98 9.00
C ARG A 160 12.74 5.35 9.63
N THR A 161 13.27 5.39 10.85
CA THR A 161 13.48 6.63 11.61
C THR A 161 14.53 7.52 10.95
N SER A 162 15.67 6.95 10.57
CA SER A 162 16.71 7.63 9.81
C SER A 162 16.20 8.12 8.45
N GLY A 163 15.27 7.38 7.84
CA GLY A 163 14.57 7.72 6.62
C GLY A 163 13.73 8.99 6.73
N LEU A 164 13.04 9.18 7.86
CA LEU A 164 12.17 10.32 8.17
C LEU A 164 12.92 11.52 8.78
N CYS A 165 14.06 11.28 9.42
CA CYS A 165 14.85 12.34 10.08
C CYS A 165 15.29 13.43 9.09
N ASN A 166 15.16 14.70 9.50
CA ASN A 166 15.50 15.89 8.70
C ASN A 166 14.81 15.93 7.32
N THR A 167 13.54 15.50 7.26
CA THR A 167 12.71 15.55 6.05
C THR A 167 11.47 16.41 6.27
N ASN A 168 10.82 16.84 5.19
CA ASN A 168 9.60 17.65 5.26
C ASN A 168 8.35 16.78 5.06
N ALA A 169 7.69 16.39 6.16
CA ALA A 169 6.35 15.77 6.16
C ALA A 169 6.16 14.59 5.18
N LEU A 170 7.19 13.74 5.00
CA LEU A 170 7.19 12.65 4.01
C LEU A 170 5.96 11.75 4.06
N GLU A 171 5.47 11.42 5.25
CA GLU A 171 4.29 10.55 5.37
C GLU A 171 3.02 11.26 4.86
N ALA A 172 2.88 12.57 5.06
CA ALA A 172 1.76 13.34 4.50
C ALA A 172 1.86 13.48 2.97
N GLN A 173 3.09 13.55 2.43
CA GLN A 173 3.29 13.48 0.98
C GLN A 173 2.82 12.13 0.41
N LEU A 174 3.06 11.01 1.11
CA LEU A 174 2.54 9.69 0.73
C LEU A 174 1.02 9.59 0.89
N ASP A 175 0.44 10.20 1.93
CA ASP A 175 -1.01 10.28 2.12
C ASP A 175 -1.67 10.95 0.89
N LEU A 176 -1.11 12.08 0.43
CA LEU A 176 -1.63 12.81 -0.72
C LEU A 176 -1.40 12.10 -2.06
N LEU A 177 -0.25 11.41 -2.23
CA LEU A 177 -0.03 10.53 -3.38
C LEU A 177 -1.04 9.38 -3.43
N TYR A 178 -1.33 8.75 -2.29
CA TYR A 178 -2.36 7.71 -2.20
C TYR A 178 -3.74 8.27 -2.61
N GLY A 179 -4.12 9.44 -2.10
CA GLY A 179 -5.37 10.11 -2.47
C GLY A 179 -5.49 10.37 -3.96
N PHE A 180 -4.43 10.90 -4.58
CA PHE A 180 -4.40 11.14 -6.02
C PHE A 180 -4.44 9.84 -6.83
N CYS A 181 -3.79 8.78 -6.36
CA CYS A 181 -3.90 7.44 -6.95
C CYS A 181 -5.37 6.97 -6.95
N GLN A 182 -6.07 7.09 -5.82
CA GLN A 182 -7.49 6.69 -5.73
C GLN A 182 -8.39 7.55 -6.63
N TYR A 183 -8.13 8.86 -6.67
CA TYR A 183 -8.83 9.81 -7.54
C TYR A 183 -8.70 9.40 -9.02
N GLU A 184 -7.47 9.17 -9.49
CA GLU A 184 -7.21 8.78 -10.87
C GLU A 184 -7.77 7.40 -11.22
N LEU A 185 -7.63 6.43 -10.31
CA LEU A 185 -8.19 5.09 -10.50
C LEU A 185 -9.72 5.12 -10.66
N ALA A 186 -10.42 5.93 -9.85
CA ALA A 186 -11.87 6.09 -9.95
C ALA A 186 -12.29 6.71 -11.29
N ARG A 187 -11.54 7.71 -11.78
CA ARG A 187 -11.83 8.37 -13.08
C ARG A 187 -11.49 7.48 -14.29
N ARG A 188 -10.35 6.77 -14.26
CA ARG A 188 -9.89 5.94 -15.38
C ARG A 188 -10.68 4.65 -15.51
N HIS A 189 -11.30 4.17 -14.43
CA HIS A 189 -11.93 2.86 -14.36
C HIS A 189 -13.29 2.90 -13.63
N PRO A 190 -14.27 3.68 -14.13
CA PRO A 190 -15.56 3.83 -13.48
C PRO A 190 -16.26 2.47 -13.33
N GLY A 191 -16.81 2.19 -12.15
CA GLY A 191 -17.51 0.95 -11.83
C GLY A 191 -16.62 -0.28 -11.65
N ARG A 192 -15.31 -0.19 -11.90
CA ARG A 192 -14.37 -1.28 -11.62
C ARG A 192 -13.89 -1.21 -10.17
N THR A 193 -13.80 -2.37 -9.54
CA THR A 193 -13.36 -2.49 -8.13
C THR A 193 -12.02 -3.19 -7.99
N HIS A 194 -11.57 -3.90 -9.03
CA HIS A 194 -10.38 -4.75 -8.99
C HIS A 194 -9.52 -4.60 -10.24
N LEU A 195 -8.22 -4.81 -10.07
CA LEU A 195 -7.25 -5.08 -11.13
C LEU A 195 -6.75 -6.52 -11.02
N THR A 196 -6.48 -7.15 -12.16
CA THR A 196 -5.70 -8.38 -12.19
C THR A 196 -4.24 -8.01 -12.27
N LEU A 197 -3.45 -8.43 -11.28
CA LEU A 197 -2.03 -8.13 -11.18
C LEU A 197 -1.23 -9.40 -10.91
N HIS A 198 0.05 -9.36 -11.28
CA HIS A 198 0.98 -10.48 -11.24
C HIS A 198 2.18 -10.18 -10.35
N ARG A 199 2.76 -11.20 -9.72
CA ARG A 199 4.00 -11.09 -8.94
C ARG A 199 4.82 -12.36 -9.11
N GLY A 200 6.07 -12.20 -9.53
CA GLY A 200 7.05 -13.29 -9.55
C GLY A 200 7.51 -13.60 -8.13
N VAL A 201 7.64 -14.89 -7.82
CA VAL A 201 8.19 -15.38 -6.56
C VAL A 201 9.14 -16.55 -6.82
N ASN A 202 10.30 -16.57 -6.16
CA ASN A 202 11.24 -17.68 -6.26
C ASN A 202 10.64 -18.96 -5.65
N ARG A 203 10.24 -18.90 -4.38
CA ARG A 203 9.59 -20.02 -3.70
C ARG A 203 8.32 -19.57 -3.01
N LEU A 204 7.23 -20.31 -3.21
CA LEU A 204 5.96 -20.01 -2.54
C LEU A 204 6.10 -20.18 -1.00
N GLU A 205 6.99 -21.06 -0.54
CA GLU A 205 7.22 -21.28 0.90
C GLU A 205 7.93 -20.12 1.61
N GLU A 206 8.55 -19.19 0.88
CA GLU A 206 9.08 -17.95 1.46
C GLU A 206 7.98 -17.00 1.91
N HIS A 207 6.74 -17.24 1.44
CA HIS A 207 5.56 -16.54 1.89
C HIS A 207 4.84 -17.36 2.97
N GLU A 208 4.19 -16.67 3.90
CA GLU A 208 3.36 -17.30 4.91
C GLU A 208 2.06 -17.82 4.26
N VAL A 209 2.04 -19.10 3.89
CA VAL A 209 0.88 -19.77 3.28
C VAL A 209 -0.11 -20.19 4.37
N LEU A 210 -1.30 -19.57 4.40
CA LEU A 210 -2.32 -19.90 5.39
C LEU A 210 -3.21 -21.06 4.97
N SER A 211 -3.50 -21.18 3.67
CA SER A 211 -4.27 -22.31 3.13
C SER A 211 -4.03 -22.49 1.64
N ARG A 212 -4.34 -23.70 1.14
CA ARG A 212 -4.32 -24.05 -0.29
C ARG A 212 -5.69 -24.61 -0.69
N PRO A 213 -6.63 -23.75 -1.09
CA PRO A 213 -8.00 -24.20 -1.42
C PRO A 213 -8.05 -25.09 -2.67
N ALA A 214 -7.05 -25.03 -3.56
CA ALA A 214 -6.91 -25.90 -4.72
C ALA A 214 -5.43 -26.09 -5.08
N ARG A 215 -5.13 -26.97 -6.03
CA ARG A 215 -3.74 -27.25 -6.47
C ARG A 215 -3.03 -26.01 -6.98
N ASP A 216 -3.74 -25.16 -7.71
CA ASP A 216 -3.28 -23.92 -8.35
C ASP A 216 -3.69 -22.67 -7.57
N ARG A 217 -4.21 -22.79 -6.35
CA ARG A 217 -4.68 -21.64 -5.56
C ARG A 217 -4.11 -21.66 -4.15
N ALA A 218 -3.69 -20.49 -3.68
CA ALA A 218 -3.15 -20.32 -2.34
C ALA A 218 -3.71 -19.04 -1.69
N VAL A 219 -3.82 -19.06 -0.37
CA VAL A 219 -4.05 -17.87 0.45
C VAL A 219 -2.74 -17.55 1.15
N LEU A 220 -2.16 -16.40 0.78
CA LEU A 220 -0.90 -15.92 1.33
C LEU A 220 -1.16 -14.76 2.28
N LEU A 221 -0.40 -14.69 3.37
CA LEU A 221 -0.23 -13.46 4.12
C LEU A 221 0.98 -12.70 3.53
N LEU A 222 0.70 -11.63 2.79
CA LEU A 222 1.73 -10.80 2.18
C LEU A 222 2.35 -9.85 3.20
N ASN A 223 3.53 -9.30 2.88
CA ASN A 223 4.07 -8.15 3.61
C ASN A 223 3.09 -6.97 3.51
N ASN A 224 3.19 -5.97 4.38
CA ASN A 224 2.19 -4.89 4.42
C ASN A 224 2.13 -4.07 3.11
N VAL A 225 3.20 -4.05 2.33
CA VAL A 225 3.25 -3.45 1.00
C VAL A 225 4.11 -4.30 0.06
N ASN A 226 3.69 -4.42 -1.20
CA ASN A 226 4.24 -5.36 -2.17
C ASN A 226 4.30 -4.73 -3.56
N ALA A 227 5.26 -5.17 -4.37
CA ALA A 227 5.31 -4.85 -5.79
C ALA A 227 4.51 -5.89 -6.59
N PHE A 228 3.68 -5.42 -7.51
CA PHE A 228 2.97 -6.23 -8.49
C PHE A 228 3.17 -5.61 -9.88
N SER A 229 2.94 -6.37 -10.94
CA SER A 229 2.91 -5.88 -12.31
C SER A 229 1.58 -6.18 -12.99
N ARG A 230 1.15 -5.29 -13.88
CA ARG A 230 0.03 -5.53 -14.81
C ARG A 230 0.43 -6.44 -15.97
N VAL A 231 1.73 -6.57 -16.23
CA VAL A 231 2.30 -7.39 -17.30
C VAL A 231 2.74 -8.72 -16.71
N ARG A 232 2.18 -9.84 -17.20
CA ARG A 232 2.46 -11.16 -16.66
C ARG A 232 3.89 -11.59 -16.95
N GLU A 233 4.37 -11.31 -18.15
CA GLU A 233 5.68 -11.69 -18.68
C GLU A 233 6.81 -11.07 -17.85
N ARG A 234 6.58 -9.89 -17.26
CA ARG A 234 7.52 -9.27 -16.31
C ARG A 234 7.63 -10.02 -14.99
N ALA A 235 6.60 -10.78 -14.59
CA ALA A 235 6.68 -11.63 -13.41
C ALA A 235 7.51 -12.92 -13.67
N ASP A 236 7.71 -13.30 -14.94
CA ASP A 236 8.56 -14.45 -15.33
C ASP A 236 10.04 -14.16 -15.06
N GLU A 237 10.44 -12.89 -15.06
CA GLU A 237 11.82 -12.47 -14.80
C GLU A 237 12.25 -12.67 -13.33
N PHE A 238 11.33 -12.98 -12.40
CA PHE A 238 11.56 -12.91 -10.95
C PHE A 238 11.17 -14.16 -10.13
N GLY A 239 11.26 -15.38 -10.70
CA GLY A 239 11.29 -16.61 -9.91
C GLY A 239 10.68 -17.84 -10.57
N ASP A 240 10.50 -18.92 -9.81
CA ASP A 240 10.01 -20.22 -10.31
C ASP A 240 8.47 -20.26 -10.44
N SER A 241 7.76 -19.25 -9.93
CA SER A 241 6.29 -19.21 -9.98
C SER A 241 5.76 -17.78 -10.10
N ILE A 242 4.64 -17.65 -10.81
CA ILE A 242 3.86 -16.41 -10.88
C ILE A 242 2.62 -16.52 -10.00
N LEU A 243 2.43 -15.52 -9.15
CA LEU A 243 1.18 -15.27 -8.46
C LEU A 243 0.31 -14.35 -9.29
N THR A 244 -0.93 -14.76 -9.56
CA THR A 244 -1.95 -13.90 -10.20
C THR A 244 -3.07 -13.62 -9.21
N ALA A 245 -3.33 -12.34 -8.96
CA ALA A 245 -4.27 -11.90 -7.93
C ALA A 245 -5.28 -10.90 -8.50
N ARG A 246 -6.53 -10.98 -8.02
CA ARG A 246 -7.51 -9.90 -8.15
C ARG A 246 -7.32 -8.96 -6.97
N ILE A 247 -6.73 -7.80 -7.23
CA ILE A 247 -6.36 -6.80 -6.24
C ILE A 247 -7.42 -5.71 -6.22
N PRO A 248 -8.05 -5.41 -5.07
CA PRO A 248 -8.88 -4.21 -4.92
C PRO A 248 -8.13 -2.95 -5.35
N MET A 249 -8.76 -2.11 -6.16
CA MET A 249 -8.15 -0.86 -6.61
C MET A 249 -7.78 0.06 -5.43
N THR A 250 -8.56 0.00 -4.35
CA THR A 250 -8.31 0.72 -3.10
C THR A 250 -7.05 0.26 -2.36
N LYS A 251 -6.47 -0.90 -2.71
CA LYS A 251 -5.17 -1.37 -2.21
C LYS A 251 -3.98 -0.86 -3.03
N VAL A 252 -4.19 -0.21 -4.17
CA VAL A 252 -3.09 0.30 -5.00
C VAL A 252 -2.62 1.65 -4.47
N CYS A 253 -1.40 1.73 -3.94
CA CYS A 253 -0.82 2.95 -3.39
C CYS A 253 -0.39 3.94 -4.49
N CYS A 254 0.25 3.42 -5.52
CA CYS A 254 0.61 4.14 -6.74
C CYS A 254 0.99 3.11 -7.83
N PHE A 255 1.07 3.57 -9.08
CA PHE A 255 1.45 2.75 -10.22
C PHE A 255 2.28 3.55 -11.23
N GLN A 256 2.98 2.87 -12.12
CA GLN A 256 3.95 3.48 -13.04
C GLN A 256 3.37 4.66 -13.82
N ASP A 257 2.19 4.48 -14.42
CA ASP A 257 1.54 5.47 -15.30
C ASP A 257 0.72 6.53 -14.52
N LEU A 258 0.89 6.64 -13.20
CA LEU A 258 0.20 7.63 -12.38
C LEU A 258 0.81 9.02 -12.55
N LEU A 259 2.15 9.11 -12.47
CA LEU A 259 2.90 10.36 -12.61
C LEU A 259 4.15 10.11 -13.47
N PRO A 260 4.58 11.10 -14.28
CA PRO A 260 5.72 10.94 -15.15
C PRO A 260 7.00 10.66 -14.35
N GLY A 261 7.65 9.54 -14.64
CA GLY A 261 8.92 9.12 -14.05
C GLY A 261 8.85 8.77 -12.56
N LEU A 262 7.69 8.36 -12.06
CA LEU A 262 7.50 7.93 -10.66
C LEU A 262 8.12 6.54 -10.41
N LEU A 263 7.73 5.54 -11.21
CA LEU A 263 8.35 4.21 -11.25
C LEU A 263 9.01 3.99 -12.60
N ARG A 264 9.96 3.06 -12.67
CA ARG A 264 10.74 2.76 -13.89
C ARG A 264 10.42 1.40 -14.50
N GLY A 265 9.75 0.49 -13.77
CA GLY A 265 9.36 -0.81 -14.29
C GLY A 265 8.08 -0.74 -15.13
N GLU A 266 7.95 -1.65 -16.10
CA GLU A 266 6.76 -1.74 -16.94
C GLU A 266 5.58 -2.35 -16.18
N GLY A 267 4.47 -1.60 -16.13
CA GLY A 267 3.24 -2.00 -15.47
C GLY A 267 3.34 -2.13 -13.96
N GLU A 268 4.36 -1.55 -13.32
CA GLU A 268 4.61 -1.69 -11.88
C GLU A 268 3.52 -1.02 -11.02
N HIS A 269 3.08 -1.70 -9.97
CA HIS A 269 2.10 -1.26 -8.99
C HIS A 269 2.62 -1.51 -7.57
N LEU A 270 2.55 -0.50 -6.72
CA LEU A 270 2.76 -0.62 -5.28
C LEU A 270 1.42 -0.92 -4.61
N VAL A 271 1.32 -2.06 -3.92
CA VAL A 271 0.04 -2.60 -3.45
C VAL A 271 0.09 -2.94 -1.96
N LEU A 272 -0.92 -2.49 -1.20
CA LEU A 272 -1.15 -2.88 0.20
C LEU A 272 -1.36 -4.39 0.32
N GLY A 273 -0.79 -4.99 1.35
CA GLY A 273 -0.86 -6.42 1.60
C GLY A 273 -2.03 -6.88 2.46
N GLY A 274 -1.70 -7.71 3.44
CA GLY A 274 -2.66 -8.54 4.18
C GLY A 274 -2.87 -9.87 3.49
N LEU A 275 -4.02 -10.50 3.76
CA LEU A 275 -4.41 -11.75 3.10
C LEU A 275 -4.68 -11.51 1.63
N CYS A 276 -4.17 -12.42 0.81
CA CYS A 276 -4.33 -12.40 -0.62
C CYS A 276 -4.53 -13.83 -1.15
N GLU A 277 -5.70 -14.07 -1.72
CA GLU A 277 -5.98 -15.26 -2.51
C GLU A 277 -5.40 -15.07 -3.91
N VAL A 278 -4.57 -16.02 -4.32
CA VAL A 278 -3.82 -15.98 -5.58
C VAL A 278 -3.98 -17.28 -6.35
N THR A 279 -3.91 -17.19 -7.67
CA THR A 279 -3.66 -18.33 -8.55
C THR A 279 -2.16 -18.46 -8.75
N VAL A 280 -1.61 -19.65 -8.58
CA VAL A 280 -0.19 -19.95 -8.69
C VAL A 280 0.06 -20.70 -9.99
N THR A 281 0.94 -20.18 -10.82
CA THR A 281 1.46 -20.88 -12.00
C THR A 281 2.95 -21.09 -11.82
N THR A 282 3.39 -22.35 -11.82
CA THR A 282 4.82 -22.69 -11.84
C THR A 282 5.33 -22.62 -13.28
N LEU A 283 6.50 -22.03 -13.47
CA LEU A 283 7.18 -21.90 -14.77
C LEU A 283 7.94 -23.17 -15.14
#